data_AF-A0A0L0H934-F1
#
_entry.id   AF-A0A0L0H934-F1
#
_cell.length_a   1.000
_cell.length_b   1.000
_cell.length_c   1.000
_cell.angle_alpha   90.00
_cell.angle_beta   90.00
_cell.angle_gamma   90.00
#
_symmetry.space_group_name_H-M   'P 1'
#
loop_
_entity.id
_entity.type
_entity.pdbx_description
1 polymer ?
#
loop_
_entity_poly.entity_id
_entity_poly.type
_entity_poly.pdbx_seq_one_letter_code
_entity_poly.pdbx_strand_id
1 'polypeptide(L)'
;MVSAILKKLWEIVKIYTPLGYITFGGPNAAIALYHEIFVVRRKWLSDSVFAELFGICQGLPGPGSAQMSFAIALIRSGIFPAVVSFFVWSTPAAIILFFGASSIAKAGATLPLWLSSLQNGLVSAAVGLIALAAYRLSTKIIRTELQRFICLASAIASICSSKPFVLPVTMVAGGLLTVFFEYWGQDWVDYGAQRWEEVKRRRGLKGDDPAVEDNGSVHSEICTSEGEIAMADVPSNNQEEHTTIAPIHSSITIVPSTREDTISTVSRRRVPTAVPNTLPEPEPEPAPLTLTYTPRIGIVVLLVWGAILIVSIGVRSVPRLPRALDIFFTFYLVGAITFGGGAVLVPLLQTWVVAPGWLTNQEFLLGFALINALPGPLFNFSVYVGVLAYRKESSILGALLAWAGIFLPGMLLMVGLLPIWNTLRERRIVRVILDGVTAGAVGLVYTGTWILWQKAISNKPSGAAVGAYPYYVAVVGLTFVTVGFWKWPPIVPIGLGGVIGVLQWVAAS
;
A
#
# COMPACT_ATOMS: atom_id res chain seq x y z
N MET A 1 17.13 27.88 10.84
CA MET A 1 15.87 27.13 11.09
C MET A 1 14.73 27.53 10.15
N VAL A 2 14.35 28.81 10.08
CA VAL A 2 13.25 29.33 9.22
C VAL A 2 13.45 29.02 7.72
N SER A 3 14.66 29.24 7.17
CA SER A 3 14.97 28.92 5.77
C SER A 3 14.78 27.43 5.42
N ALA A 4 15.05 26.51 6.36
CA ALA A 4 14.87 25.08 6.14
C ALA A 4 13.38 24.69 6.13
N ILE A 5 12.57 25.28 7.00
CA ILE A 5 11.11 25.07 7.05
C ILE A 5 10.46 25.60 5.77
N LEU A 6 10.84 26.80 5.31
CA LEU A 6 10.36 27.38 4.05
C LEU A 6 10.72 26.51 2.84
N LYS A 7 11.94 25.96 2.79
CA LYS A 7 12.33 25.01 1.72
C LYS A 7 11.47 23.75 1.72
N LYS A 8 11.26 23.13 2.89
CA LYS A 8 10.38 21.96 3.03
C LYS A 8 8.93 22.26 2.66
N LEU A 9 8.44 23.43 3.06
CA LEU A 9 7.08 23.89 2.73
C LEU A 9 6.92 24.06 1.22
N TRP A 10 7.89 24.70 0.56
CA TRP A 10 7.87 24.91 -0.88
C TRP A 10 7.96 23.61 -1.67
N GLU A 11 8.78 22.65 -1.21
CA GLU A 11 8.86 21.29 -1.77
C GLU A 11 7.49 20.60 -1.70
N ILE A 12 6.82 20.67 -0.55
CA ILE A 12 5.49 20.11 -0.34
C ILE A 12 4.45 20.76 -1.25
N VAL A 13 4.37 22.10 -1.28
CA VAL A 13 3.42 22.82 -2.13
C VAL A 13 3.61 22.41 -3.60
N LYS A 14 4.85 22.43 -4.10
CA LYS A 14 5.15 22.04 -5.49
C LYS A 14 4.72 20.63 -5.85
N ILE A 15 4.83 19.68 -4.91
CA ILE A 15 4.53 18.26 -5.17
C ILE A 15 3.04 17.96 -4.98
N TYR A 16 2.39 18.59 -4.00
CA TYR A 16 0.98 18.36 -3.69
C TYR A 16 0.02 19.17 -4.56
N THR A 17 0.44 20.31 -5.11
CA THR A 17 -0.42 21.11 -6.02
C THR A 17 -0.90 20.28 -7.21
N PRO A 18 -0.03 19.61 -8.01
CA PRO A 18 -0.48 18.79 -9.12
C PRO A 18 -1.41 17.65 -8.71
N LEU A 19 -1.19 17.05 -7.52
CA LEU A 19 -2.06 15.98 -7.01
C LEU A 19 -3.52 16.42 -6.91
N GLY A 20 -3.77 17.69 -6.53
CA GLY A 20 -5.13 18.23 -6.45
C GLY A 20 -5.87 18.26 -7.79
N TYR A 21 -5.15 18.23 -8.92
CA TYR A 21 -5.71 18.31 -10.27
C TYR A 21 -5.75 16.97 -11.01
N ILE A 22 -4.96 15.97 -10.59
CA ILE A 22 -4.81 14.71 -11.33
C ILE A 22 -5.33 13.48 -10.57
N THR A 23 -5.75 13.62 -9.32
CA THR A 23 -6.21 12.48 -8.50
C THR A 23 -7.65 12.09 -8.86
N PHE A 24 -7.87 11.56 -10.06
CA PHE A 24 -9.18 11.04 -10.50
C PHE A 24 -9.36 9.57 -10.13
N GLY A 25 -10.61 9.11 -9.95
CA GLY A 25 -10.91 7.70 -9.67
C GLY A 25 -11.02 7.33 -8.18
N GLY A 26 -11.14 8.34 -7.30
CA GLY A 26 -11.45 8.14 -5.88
C GLY A 26 -10.26 7.67 -5.02
N PRO A 27 -10.52 7.15 -3.81
CA PRO A 27 -9.47 6.86 -2.81
C PRO A 27 -8.40 5.86 -3.28
N ASN A 28 -8.79 4.81 -3.99
CA ASN A 28 -7.86 3.77 -4.45
C ASN A 28 -6.90 4.32 -5.51
N ALA A 29 -7.40 5.17 -6.41
CA ALA A 29 -6.57 5.85 -7.40
C ALA A 29 -5.57 6.82 -6.76
N ALA A 30 -6.02 7.54 -5.72
CA ALA A 30 -5.14 8.42 -4.95
C ALA A 30 -3.97 7.64 -4.35
N ILE A 31 -4.23 6.49 -3.73
CA ILE A 31 -3.21 5.64 -3.12
C ILE A 31 -2.24 5.10 -4.17
N ALA A 32 -2.73 4.66 -5.33
CA ALA A 32 -1.87 4.23 -6.43
C ALA A 32 -0.96 5.35 -6.94
N LEU A 33 -1.50 6.56 -7.05
CA LEU A 33 -0.74 7.74 -7.45
C LEU A 33 0.30 8.14 -6.38
N TYR A 34 -0.02 8.01 -5.09
CA TYR A 34 0.92 8.25 -4.00
C TYR A 34 2.08 7.25 -4.02
N HIS A 35 1.81 5.97 -4.33
CA HIS A 35 2.86 4.98 -4.51
C HIS A 35 3.81 5.38 -5.65
N GLU A 36 3.28 5.69 -6.82
CA GLU A 36 4.08 6.11 -7.98
C GLU A 36 4.92 7.37 -7.70
N ILE A 37 4.33 8.38 -7.05
CA ILE A 37 5.03 9.65 -6.81
C ILE A 37 6.00 9.54 -5.64
N PHE A 38 5.55 9.07 -4.49
CA PHE A 38 6.33 9.14 -3.24
C PHE A 38 7.24 7.95 -3.02
N VAL A 39 6.89 6.75 -3.52
CA VAL A 39 7.74 5.55 -3.40
C VAL A 39 8.66 5.43 -4.61
N VAL A 40 8.10 5.44 -5.82
CA VAL A 40 8.88 5.13 -7.04
C VAL A 40 9.71 6.32 -7.52
N ARG A 41 9.07 7.47 -7.77
CA ARG A 41 9.77 8.64 -8.36
C ARG A 41 10.62 9.40 -7.35
N ARG A 42 10.06 9.69 -6.18
CA ARG A 42 10.71 10.53 -5.17
C ARG A 42 11.49 9.74 -4.13
N LYS A 43 11.20 8.45 -3.95
CA LYS A 43 11.85 7.58 -2.95
C LYS A 43 11.80 8.17 -1.53
N TRP A 44 10.68 8.81 -1.19
CA TRP A 44 10.43 9.33 0.16
C TRP A 44 10.11 8.22 1.15
N LEU A 45 9.54 7.12 0.67
CA LEU A 45 9.15 5.95 1.45
C LEU A 45 9.59 4.68 0.72
N SER A 46 9.89 3.62 1.47
CA SER A 46 10.02 2.27 0.91
C SER A 46 8.63 1.67 0.65
N ASP A 47 8.58 0.63 -0.20
CA ASP A 47 7.35 -0.13 -0.43
C ASP A 47 6.78 -0.72 0.87
N SER A 48 7.64 -1.22 1.76
CA SER A 48 7.25 -1.76 3.07
C SER A 48 6.59 -0.71 3.97
N VAL A 49 7.24 0.47 4.14
CA VAL A 49 6.70 1.57 4.95
C VAL A 49 5.42 2.11 4.34
N PHE A 50 5.32 2.17 3.00
CA PHE A 50 4.11 2.60 2.32
C PHE A 50 2.94 1.64 2.58
N ALA A 51 3.16 0.32 2.51
CA ALA A 51 2.10 -0.66 2.79
C ALA A 51 1.74 -0.72 4.27
N GLU A 52 2.72 -0.58 5.17
CA GLU A 52 2.48 -0.46 6.61
C GLU A 52 1.59 0.76 6.88
N LEU A 53 1.95 1.92 6.31
CA LEU A 53 1.17 3.14 6.45
C LEU A 53 -0.21 3.03 5.82
N PHE A 54 -0.31 2.40 4.63
CA PHE A 54 -1.58 2.11 3.99
C PHE A 54 -2.45 1.25 4.90
N GLY A 55 -1.89 0.20 5.50
CA GLY A 55 -2.65 -0.65 6.39
C GLY A 55 -3.14 0.04 7.66
N ILE A 56 -2.33 0.93 8.24
CA ILE A 56 -2.73 1.81 9.33
C ILE A 56 -3.91 2.70 8.89
N CYS A 57 -3.82 3.34 7.73
CA CYS A 57 -4.89 4.20 7.20
C CYS A 57 -6.20 3.43 6.95
N GLN A 58 -6.12 2.16 6.56
CA GLN A 58 -7.29 1.32 6.32
C GLN A 58 -7.91 0.74 7.61
N GLY A 59 -7.09 0.53 8.65
CA GLY A 59 -7.54 0.05 9.95
C GLY A 59 -8.16 1.13 10.84
N LEU A 60 -7.98 2.40 10.50
CA LEU A 60 -8.45 3.54 11.29
C LEU A 60 -9.67 4.20 10.66
N PRO A 61 -10.55 4.81 11.49
CA PRO A 61 -11.60 5.62 10.94
C PRO A 61 -11.02 6.90 10.35
N GLY A 62 -11.61 7.34 9.25
CA GLY A 62 -11.26 8.55 8.54
C GLY A 62 -11.27 8.37 7.01
N PRO A 63 -11.12 9.49 6.27
CA PRO A 63 -10.95 9.45 4.83
C PRO A 63 -9.57 8.85 4.50
N GLY A 64 -9.50 7.53 4.24
CA GLY A 64 -8.24 6.78 4.15
C GLY A 64 -7.18 7.37 3.21
N SER A 65 -7.56 7.81 1.99
CA SER A 65 -6.59 8.44 1.08
C SER A 65 -6.10 9.81 1.57
N ALA A 66 -6.96 10.62 2.21
CA ALA A 66 -6.56 11.90 2.79
C ALA A 66 -5.63 11.70 4.00
N GLN A 67 -5.95 10.70 4.84
CA GLN A 67 -5.10 10.31 5.95
C GLN A 67 -3.72 9.85 5.47
N MET A 68 -3.67 9.03 4.42
CA MET A 68 -2.40 8.58 3.84
C MET A 68 -1.59 9.75 3.26
N SER A 69 -2.23 10.61 2.47
CA SER A 69 -1.62 11.82 1.90
C SER A 69 -1.01 12.74 2.97
N PHE A 70 -1.78 12.97 4.04
CA PHE A 70 -1.36 13.77 5.19
C PHE A 70 -0.22 13.10 5.97
N ALA A 71 -0.31 11.79 6.22
CA ALA A 71 0.71 11.04 6.94
C ALA A 71 2.06 11.03 6.19
N ILE A 72 2.06 10.89 4.86
CA ILE A 72 3.28 10.98 4.04
C ILE A 72 3.95 12.35 4.22
N ALA A 73 3.18 13.44 4.16
CA ALA A 73 3.71 14.79 4.37
C ALA A 73 4.19 15.01 5.81
N LEU A 74 3.48 14.43 6.78
CA LEU A 74 3.81 14.51 8.21
C LEU A 74 5.14 13.83 8.53
N ILE A 75 5.37 12.64 7.96
CA ILE A 75 6.62 11.90 8.08
C ILE A 75 7.77 12.66 7.41
N ARG A 76 7.53 13.29 6.25
CA ARG A 76 8.57 13.97 5.46
C ARG A 76 8.97 15.33 6.05
N SER A 77 7.99 16.12 6.48
CA SER A 77 8.16 17.56 6.72
C SER A 77 7.59 18.07 8.04
N GLY A 78 6.97 17.21 8.85
CA GLY A 78 6.36 17.57 10.13
C GLY A 78 4.94 18.12 9.99
N ILE A 79 4.35 18.51 11.13
CA ILE A 79 2.91 18.83 11.23
C ILE A 79 2.50 20.00 10.35
N PHE A 80 3.20 21.13 10.43
CA PHE A 80 2.78 22.34 9.73
C PHE A 80 2.79 22.18 8.19
N PRO A 81 3.87 21.69 7.56
CA PRO A 81 3.83 21.41 6.12
C PRO A 81 2.80 20.35 5.72
N ALA A 82 2.50 19.37 6.59
CA ALA A 82 1.46 18.37 6.32
C ALA A 82 0.05 18.97 6.28
N VAL A 83 -0.24 19.91 7.18
CA VAL A 83 -1.49 20.66 7.14
C VAL A 83 -1.59 21.46 5.83
N VAL A 84 -0.52 22.15 5.44
CA VAL A 84 -0.50 22.89 4.16
C VAL A 84 -0.64 21.95 2.95
N SER A 85 -0.01 20.77 2.97
CA SER A 85 -0.12 19.78 1.88
C SER A 85 -1.56 19.34 1.68
N PHE A 86 -2.30 19.12 2.77
CA PHE A 86 -3.71 18.79 2.74
C PHE A 86 -4.55 19.91 2.10
N PHE A 87 -4.37 21.16 2.55
CA PHE A 87 -5.08 22.31 1.98
C PHE A 87 -4.79 22.45 0.48
N VAL A 88 -3.53 22.42 0.07
CA VAL A 88 -3.14 22.55 -1.34
C VAL A 88 -3.77 21.45 -2.21
N TRP A 89 -3.79 20.21 -1.72
CA TRP A 89 -4.36 19.07 -2.45
C TRP A 89 -5.88 19.10 -2.51
N SER A 90 -6.55 19.50 -1.42
CA SER A 90 -8.01 19.42 -1.30
C SER A 90 -8.74 20.67 -1.80
N THR A 91 -8.12 21.86 -1.74
CA THR A 91 -8.76 23.14 -2.07
C THR A 91 -9.29 23.25 -3.52
N PRO A 92 -8.60 22.78 -4.57
CA PRO A 92 -9.10 22.95 -5.95
C PRO A 92 -10.50 22.39 -6.16
N ALA A 93 -10.75 21.15 -5.71
CA ALA A 93 -12.06 20.54 -5.80
C ALA A 93 -13.07 21.16 -4.81
N ALA A 94 -12.63 21.58 -3.62
CA ALA A 94 -13.49 22.30 -2.68
C ALA A 94 -14.04 23.60 -3.28
N ILE A 95 -13.21 24.36 -4.00
CA ILE A 95 -13.63 25.60 -4.68
C ILE A 95 -14.69 25.29 -5.75
N ILE A 96 -14.45 24.27 -6.60
CA ILE A 96 -15.41 23.91 -7.66
C ILE A 96 -16.74 23.47 -7.05
N LEU A 97 -16.72 22.70 -5.97
CA LEU A 97 -17.93 22.27 -5.26
C LEU A 97 -18.66 23.42 -4.59
N PHE A 98 -17.93 24.39 -4.03
CA PHE A 98 -18.52 25.59 -3.43
C PHE A 98 -19.32 26.39 -4.46
N PHE A 99 -18.71 26.65 -5.63
CA PHE A 99 -19.39 27.34 -6.72
C PHE A 99 -20.51 26.49 -7.32
N GLY A 100 -20.30 25.18 -7.51
CA GLY A 100 -21.32 24.25 -7.98
C GLY A 100 -22.56 24.22 -7.08
N ALA A 101 -22.37 24.13 -5.77
CA ALA A 101 -23.45 24.21 -4.78
C ALA A 101 -24.20 25.54 -4.84
N SER A 102 -23.46 26.64 -4.92
CA SER A 102 -24.04 27.99 -4.99
C SER A 102 -24.84 28.20 -6.28
N SER A 103 -24.43 27.58 -7.40
CA SER A 103 -25.16 27.61 -8.67
C SER A 103 -26.41 26.74 -8.64
N ILE A 104 -26.33 25.52 -8.11
CA ILE A 104 -27.50 24.63 -7.97
C ILE A 104 -28.56 25.25 -7.05
N ALA A 105 -28.13 25.90 -5.97
CA ALA A 105 -29.02 26.62 -5.06
C ALA A 105 -29.81 27.75 -5.73
N LYS A 106 -29.31 28.31 -6.85
CA LYS A 106 -29.91 29.46 -7.55
C LYS A 106 -30.65 29.08 -8.82
N ALA A 107 -30.20 28.06 -9.57
CA ALA A 107 -30.58 27.87 -10.97
C ALA A 107 -31.09 26.45 -11.33
N GLY A 108 -31.18 25.50 -10.39
CA GLY A 108 -31.67 24.14 -10.69
C GLY A 108 -30.85 23.39 -11.75
N ALA A 109 -29.56 23.71 -11.86
CA ALA A 109 -28.71 23.34 -13.00
C ALA A 109 -28.56 21.82 -13.21
N THR A 110 -28.60 21.41 -14.47
CA THR A 110 -28.20 20.08 -14.95
C THR A 110 -26.70 20.06 -15.28
N LEU A 111 -26.04 18.92 -15.06
CA LEU A 111 -24.63 18.74 -15.42
C LEU A 111 -24.50 18.56 -16.94
N PRO A 112 -23.50 19.16 -17.60
CA PRO A 112 -23.31 19.02 -19.05
C PRO A 112 -22.89 17.59 -19.42
N LEU A 113 -23.48 17.06 -20.50
CA LEU A 113 -23.32 15.66 -20.92
C LEU A 113 -21.89 15.27 -21.31
N TRP A 114 -21.07 16.20 -21.83
CA TRP A 114 -19.68 15.92 -22.18
C TRP A 114 -18.81 15.61 -20.95
N LEU A 115 -19.19 16.11 -19.77
CA LEU A 115 -18.41 15.96 -18.54
C LEU A 115 -18.38 14.50 -18.07
N SER A 116 -19.47 13.75 -18.26
CA SER A 116 -19.51 12.33 -17.91
C SER A 116 -18.57 11.50 -18.78
N SER A 117 -18.47 11.80 -20.08
CA SER A 117 -17.54 11.11 -20.97
C SER A 117 -16.08 11.47 -20.69
N LEU A 118 -15.77 12.73 -20.38
CA LEU A 118 -14.44 13.13 -19.89
C LEU A 118 -14.06 12.34 -18.63
N GLN A 119 -14.98 12.27 -17.66
CA GLN A 119 -14.79 11.53 -16.41
C GLN A 119 -14.53 10.04 -16.67
N ASN A 120 -15.30 9.41 -17.55
CA ASN A 120 -15.11 7.99 -17.89
C ASN A 120 -13.69 7.69 -18.39
N GLY A 121 -13.14 8.59 -19.23
CA GLY A 121 -11.78 8.49 -19.75
C GLY A 121 -10.70 8.66 -18.66
N LEU A 122 -10.86 9.68 -17.80
CA LEU A 122 -9.96 9.94 -16.68
C LEU A 122 -9.96 8.80 -15.66
N VAL A 123 -11.12 8.28 -15.30
CA VAL A 123 -11.28 7.17 -14.36
C VAL A 123 -10.71 5.87 -14.93
N SER A 124 -10.84 5.65 -16.24
CA SER A 124 -10.24 4.48 -16.91
C SER A 124 -8.70 4.52 -16.85
N ALA A 125 -8.07 5.68 -17.03
CA ALA A 125 -6.63 5.81 -16.82
C ALA A 125 -6.24 5.51 -15.36
N ALA A 126 -7.05 5.98 -14.40
CA ALA A 126 -6.84 5.68 -12.99
C ALA A 126 -6.89 4.17 -12.69
N VAL A 127 -7.79 3.40 -13.32
CA VAL A 127 -7.82 1.93 -13.19
C VAL A 127 -6.47 1.31 -13.60
N GLY A 128 -5.85 1.79 -14.68
CA GLY A 128 -4.53 1.33 -15.12
C GLY A 128 -3.41 1.63 -14.12
N LEU A 129 -3.46 2.80 -13.47
CA LEU A 129 -2.52 3.15 -12.40
C LEU A 129 -2.69 2.27 -11.16
N ILE A 130 -3.93 1.98 -10.75
CA ILE A 130 -4.18 1.12 -9.59
C ILE A 130 -3.71 -0.31 -9.87
N ALA A 131 -3.98 -0.83 -11.08
CA ALA A 131 -3.49 -2.14 -11.50
C ALA A 131 -1.95 -2.21 -11.44
N LEU A 132 -1.26 -1.16 -11.90
CA LEU A 132 0.19 -1.07 -11.85
C LEU A 132 0.72 -1.00 -10.41
N ALA A 133 0.09 -0.20 -9.55
CA ALA A 133 0.46 -0.10 -8.15
C ALA A 133 0.26 -1.44 -7.43
N ALA A 134 -0.86 -2.13 -7.67
CA ALA A 134 -1.13 -3.46 -7.12
C ALA A 134 -0.04 -4.48 -7.52
N TYR A 135 0.32 -4.51 -8.80
CA TYR A 135 1.37 -5.40 -9.32
C TYR A 135 2.74 -5.12 -8.70
N ARG A 136 3.13 -3.84 -8.59
CA ARG A 136 4.42 -3.48 -8.00
C ARG A 136 4.48 -3.76 -6.50
N LEU A 137 3.38 -3.52 -5.80
CA LEU A 137 3.31 -3.75 -4.37
C LEU A 137 3.32 -5.25 -4.06
N SER A 138 2.61 -6.08 -4.83
CA SER A 138 2.59 -7.53 -4.64
C SER A 138 3.95 -8.17 -4.90
N THR A 139 4.63 -7.80 -5.99
CA THR A 139 5.94 -8.36 -6.34
C THR A 139 7.05 -8.04 -5.34
N LYS A 140 6.92 -6.95 -4.57
CA LYS A 140 7.93 -6.52 -3.58
C LYS A 140 7.63 -6.94 -2.15
N ILE A 141 6.35 -6.93 -1.77
CA ILE A 141 5.92 -7.15 -0.38
C ILE A 141 5.59 -8.60 -0.11
N ILE A 142 4.98 -9.30 -1.08
CA ILE A 142 4.52 -10.67 -0.89
C ILE A 142 5.69 -11.61 -1.18
N ARG A 143 6.35 -12.07 -0.11
CA ARG A 143 7.54 -12.93 -0.16
C ARG A 143 7.24 -14.38 0.18
N THR A 144 6.30 -14.62 1.11
CA THR A 144 5.97 -15.98 1.61
C THR A 144 4.67 -16.51 1.02
N GLU A 145 4.51 -17.84 1.02
CA GLU A 145 3.25 -18.49 0.60
C GLU A 145 2.07 -18.07 1.49
N LEU A 146 2.30 -17.88 2.79
CA LEU A 146 1.28 -17.38 3.71
C LEU A 146 0.80 -15.97 3.32
N GLN A 147 1.71 -15.07 2.97
CA GLN A 147 1.35 -13.73 2.50
C GLN A 147 0.58 -13.79 1.17
N ARG A 148 0.94 -14.70 0.25
CA ARG A 148 0.19 -14.92 -1.00
C ARG A 148 -1.25 -15.34 -0.70
N PHE A 149 -1.42 -16.30 0.22
CA PHE A 149 -2.74 -16.74 0.67
C PHE A 149 -3.54 -15.60 1.32
N ILE A 150 -2.94 -14.84 2.25
CA ILE A 150 -3.61 -13.71 2.92
C ILE A 150 -4.03 -12.65 1.90
N CYS A 151 -3.16 -12.30 0.96
CA CYS A 151 -3.47 -11.34 -0.10
C CYS A 151 -4.66 -11.82 -0.95
N LEU A 152 -4.63 -13.07 -1.41
CA LEU A 152 -5.70 -13.65 -2.22
C LEU A 152 -7.02 -13.73 -1.45
N ALA A 153 -6.99 -14.24 -0.22
CA ALA A 153 -8.16 -14.36 0.65
C ALA A 153 -8.78 -12.98 0.94
N SER A 154 -7.95 -11.97 1.23
CA SER A 154 -8.41 -10.59 1.47
C SER A 154 -9.04 -9.98 0.23
N ALA A 155 -8.45 -10.21 -0.95
CA ALA A 155 -9.00 -9.74 -2.22
C ALA A 155 -10.36 -10.39 -2.53
N ILE A 156 -10.47 -11.71 -2.42
CA ILE A 156 -11.70 -12.47 -2.66
C ILE A 156 -12.79 -12.05 -1.67
N ALA A 157 -12.49 -12.05 -0.36
CA ALA A 157 -13.45 -11.68 0.68
C ALA A 157 -14.01 -10.27 0.45
N SER A 158 -13.15 -9.32 0.05
CA SER A 158 -13.54 -7.93 -0.21
C SER A 158 -14.29 -7.74 -1.54
N ILE A 159 -14.04 -8.58 -2.55
CA ILE A 159 -14.80 -8.57 -3.82
C ILE A 159 -16.19 -9.17 -3.61
N CYS A 160 -16.30 -10.27 -2.89
CA CYS A 160 -17.56 -10.98 -2.65
C CYS A 160 -18.49 -10.25 -1.66
N SER A 161 -17.96 -9.33 -0.87
CA SER A 161 -18.72 -8.65 0.19
C SER A 161 -18.93 -7.17 -0.12
N SER A 162 -20.18 -6.72 -0.13
CA SER A 162 -20.50 -5.29 -0.27
C SER A 162 -20.39 -4.49 1.04
N LYS A 163 -20.01 -5.15 2.15
CA LYS A 163 -20.04 -4.58 3.50
C LYS A 163 -18.73 -3.82 3.80
N PRO A 164 -18.78 -2.54 4.19
CA PRO A 164 -17.57 -1.74 4.39
C PRO A 164 -16.59 -2.25 5.46
N PHE A 165 -17.10 -2.93 6.50
CA PHE A 165 -16.27 -3.43 7.60
C PHE A 165 -15.38 -4.61 7.21
N VAL A 166 -15.58 -5.21 6.03
CA VAL A 166 -14.77 -6.34 5.55
C VAL A 166 -13.31 -5.93 5.36
N LEU A 167 -13.06 -4.67 5.01
CA LEU A 167 -11.72 -4.14 4.81
C LEU A 167 -10.88 -4.21 6.10
N PRO A 168 -11.25 -3.57 7.23
CA PRO A 168 -10.48 -3.68 8.46
C PRO A 168 -10.46 -5.11 9.03
N VAL A 169 -11.55 -5.88 8.88
CA VAL A 169 -11.62 -7.26 9.40
C VAL A 169 -10.63 -8.17 8.69
N THR A 170 -10.53 -8.12 7.37
CA THR A 170 -9.59 -8.95 6.60
C THR A 170 -8.13 -8.59 6.93
N MET A 171 -7.84 -7.32 7.18
CA MET A 171 -6.50 -6.88 7.60
C MET A 171 -6.13 -7.39 9.00
N VAL A 172 -7.04 -7.25 9.98
CA VAL A 172 -6.82 -7.78 11.33
C VAL A 172 -6.69 -9.31 11.30
N ALA A 173 -7.57 -9.99 10.55
CA ALA A 173 -7.50 -11.43 10.37
C ALA A 173 -6.17 -11.87 9.72
N GLY A 174 -5.70 -11.15 8.71
CA GLY A 174 -4.40 -11.40 8.09
C GLY A 174 -3.25 -11.28 9.09
N GLY A 175 -3.22 -10.20 9.88
CA GLY A 175 -2.22 -10.01 10.92
C GLY A 175 -2.24 -11.09 12.02
N LEU A 176 -3.43 -11.47 12.48
CA LEU A 176 -3.59 -12.55 13.47
C LEU A 176 -3.20 -13.92 12.91
N LEU A 177 -3.53 -14.19 11.64
CA LEU A 177 -3.16 -15.43 10.97
C LEU A 177 -1.64 -15.56 10.86
N THR A 178 -0.93 -14.47 10.55
CA THR A 178 0.53 -14.46 10.53
C THR A 178 1.13 -14.73 11.90
N VAL A 179 0.58 -14.14 12.97
CA VAL A 179 1.01 -14.46 14.34
C VAL A 179 0.76 -15.92 14.69
N PHE A 180 -0.41 -16.44 14.33
CA PHE A 180 -0.75 -17.84 14.59
C PHE A 180 0.24 -18.80 13.92
N PHE A 181 0.54 -18.57 12.64
CA PHE A 181 1.48 -19.43 11.91
C PHE A 181 2.94 -19.28 12.37
N GLU A 182 3.37 -18.08 12.76
CA GLU A 182 4.72 -17.83 13.24
C GLU A 182 4.98 -18.48 14.62
N TYR A 183 4.02 -18.42 15.54
CA TYR A 183 4.21 -18.92 16.92
C TYR A 183 3.70 -20.35 17.15
N TRP A 184 2.67 -20.79 16.44
CA TRP A 184 2.04 -22.11 16.60
C TRP A 184 2.03 -22.95 15.32
N GLY A 185 2.26 -22.33 14.16
CA GLY A 185 2.12 -22.99 12.87
C GLY A 185 3.24 -23.93 12.51
N GLN A 186 4.48 -23.69 12.97
CA GLN A 186 5.60 -24.60 12.68
C GLN A 186 5.33 -26.01 13.22
N ASP A 187 4.84 -26.13 14.46
CA ASP A 187 4.48 -27.42 15.06
C ASP A 187 3.37 -28.15 14.29
N TRP A 188 2.39 -27.42 13.73
CA TRP A 188 1.27 -27.98 12.97
C TRP A 188 1.64 -28.36 11.54
N VAL A 189 2.47 -27.55 10.87
CA VAL A 189 2.96 -27.82 9.52
C VAL A 189 3.88 -29.04 9.54
N ASP A 190 4.76 -29.14 10.54
CA ASP A 190 5.65 -30.28 10.72
C ASP A 190 4.85 -31.55 11.04
N TYR A 191 3.83 -31.45 11.90
CA TYR A 191 2.91 -32.57 12.16
C TYR A 191 2.15 -33.02 10.90
N GLY A 192 1.67 -32.07 10.08
CA GLY A 192 0.96 -32.35 8.83
C GLY A 192 1.85 -32.98 7.76
N ALA A 193 3.08 -32.51 7.63
CA ALA A 193 4.08 -33.05 6.70
C ALA A 193 4.44 -34.50 7.06
N GLN A 194 4.71 -34.77 8.34
CA GLN A 194 4.99 -36.13 8.83
C GLN A 194 3.81 -37.08 8.58
N ARG A 195 2.59 -36.62 8.83
CA ARG A 195 1.38 -37.41 8.59
C ARG A 195 1.13 -37.65 7.09
N TRP A 196 1.41 -36.67 6.24
CA TRP A 196 1.28 -36.81 4.79
C TRP A 196 2.29 -37.80 4.23
N GLU A 197 3.54 -37.78 4.70
CA GLU A 197 4.54 -38.79 4.36
C GLU A 197 4.12 -40.18 4.84
N GLU A 198 3.56 -40.29 6.05
CA GLU A 198 3.05 -41.55 6.56
C GLU A 198 1.88 -42.09 5.71
N VAL A 199 0.98 -41.22 5.25
CA VAL A 199 -0.12 -41.58 4.33
C VAL A 199 0.42 -41.98 2.95
N LYS A 200 1.45 -41.28 2.44
CA LYS A 200 2.11 -41.60 1.16
C LYS A 200 2.80 -42.96 1.23
N ARG A 201 3.44 -43.26 2.37
CA ARG A 201 4.06 -44.57 2.67
C ARG A 201 3.02 -45.68 2.79
N ARG A 202 1.87 -45.40 3.42
CA ARG A 202 0.75 -46.36 3.55
C ARG A 202 -0.01 -46.58 2.24
N ARG A 203 -0.06 -45.60 1.34
CA ARG A 203 -0.73 -45.70 0.03
C ARG A 203 0.14 -46.29 -1.08
N GLY A 204 1.39 -46.69 -0.78
CA GLY A 204 2.24 -47.40 -1.74
C GLY A 204 2.58 -46.62 -3.01
N LEU A 205 2.39 -45.30 -3.01
CA LEU A 205 2.81 -44.42 -4.12
C LEU A 205 4.32 -44.19 -3.98
N LYS A 206 5.09 -45.24 -4.30
CA LYS A 206 6.52 -45.15 -4.58
C LYS A 206 6.65 -44.28 -5.84
N GLY A 207 7.01 -43.01 -5.65
CA GLY A 207 7.55 -42.23 -6.75
C GLY A 207 8.90 -42.83 -7.13
N ASP A 208 9.16 -42.97 -8.42
CA ASP A 208 10.36 -43.57 -8.98
C ASP A 208 11.63 -42.96 -8.37
N ASP A 209 12.34 -43.73 -7.55
CA ASP A 209 13.73 -43.45 -7.18
C ASP A 209 14.60 -43.66 -8.43
N PRO A 210 15.58 -42.79 -8.72
CA PRO A 210 16.49 -43.02 -9.83
C PRO A 210 17.33 -44.27 -9.53
N ALA A 211 17.35 -45.19 -10.49
CA ALA A 211 18.13 -46.41 -10.44
C ALA A 211 19.59 -46.12 -10.06
N VAL A 212 20.00 -46.59 -8.89
CA VAL A 212 21.41 -46.86 -8.60
C VAL A 212 21.71 -48.17 -9.33
N GLU A 213 22.47 -48.08 -10.42
CA GLU A 213 23.04 -49.24 -11.10
C GLU A 213 23.97 -49.98 -10.13
N ASP A 214 23.48 -51.12 -9.67
CA ASP A 214 24.23 -52.19 -9.06
C ASP A 214 25.03 -52.91 -10.16
N ASN A 215 26.35 -52.75 -10.15
CA ASN A 215 27.24 -53.56 -10.97
C ASN A 215 28.01 -54.53 -10.06
N GLY A 216 27.47 -55.75 -9.97
CA GLY A 216 28.22 -56.95 -10.34
C GLY A 216 29.20 -57.50 -9.32
N SER A 217 28.70 -58.43 -8.52
CA SER A 217 29.42 -59.45 -7.74
C SER A 217 30.53 -60.20 -8.48
N VAL A 218 31.66 -60.49 -7.82
CA VAL A 218 32.38 -61.79 -7.91
C VAL A 218 33.07 -62.10 -6.58
N HIS A 219 32.75 -63.26 -6.00
CA HIS A 219 33.44 -63.90 -4.87
C HIS A 219 34.80 -64.48 -5.30
N SER A 220 35.85 -64.35 -4.48
CA SER A 220 36.88 -65.39 -4.25
C SER A 220 37.89 -64.95 -3.17
N GLU A 221 37.78 -65.58 -2.00
CA GLU A 221 38.87 -66.29 -1.29
C GLU A 221 40.26 -65.64 -1.02
N ILE A 222 40.69 -65.76 0.25
CA ILE A 222 42.04 -66.08 0.78
C ILE A 222 42.77 -65.02 1.64
N CYS A 223 43.19 -65.55 2.81
CA CYS A 223 44.26 -65.16 3.75
C CYS A 223 44.05 -63.98 4.71
N THR A 224 43.60 -64.35 5.92
CA THR A 224 44.00 -63.74 7.18
C THR A 224 45.43 -64.18 7.55
N SER A 225 46.38 -63.26 7.62
CA SER A 225 47.60 -63.40 8.41
C SER A 225 48.21 -62.04 8.72
N GLU A 226 48.17 -61.64 9.99
CA GLU A 226 49.08 -60.72 10.68
C GLU A 226 48.52 -60.65 12.12
N GLY A 227 49.17 -61.15 13.17
CA GLY A 227 50.60 -61.13 13.43
C GLY A 227 50.84 -60.21 14.63
N GLU A 228 50.52 -60.74 15.81
CA GLU A 228 51.05 -60.40 17.14
C GLU A 228 51.50 -58.96 17.45
N ILE A 229 50.72 -58.32 18.32
CA ILE A 229 51.12 -57.14 19.11
C ILE A 229 51.92 -57.64 20.32
N ALA A 230 53.19 -57.27 20.41
CA ALA A 230 53.97 -57.34 21.64
C ALA A 230 54.46 -55.93 22.01
N MET A 231 53.87 -55.37 23.06
CA MET A 231 54.42 -54.23 23.80
C MET A 231 55.41 -54.74 24.84
N ALA A 232 56.60 -54.13 24.91
CA ALA A 232 57.34 -54.00 26.16
C ALA A 232 58.38 -52.87 26.06
N ASP A 233 58.21 -51.91 26.97
CA ASP A 233 59.23 -51.27 27.80
C ASP A 233 60.22 -50.25 27.23
N VAL A 234 60.03 -49.02 27.74
CA VAL A 234 60.99 -47.91 27.85
C VAL A 234 61.52 -47.94 29.29
N PRO A 235 62.84 -47.73 29.55
CA PRO A 235 63.22 -46.43 30.12
C PRO A 235 64.63 -45.89 29.78
N SER A 236 64.65 -44.56 29.58
CA SER A 236 65.56 -43.54 30.13
C SER A 236 67.09 -43.53 29.84
N ASN A 237 67.52 -42.42 29.21
CA ASN A 237 68.42 -41.36 29.75
C ASN A 237 69.75 -41.06 29.00
N ASN A 238 70.16 -39.78 29.11
CA ASN A 238 71.42 -39.06 28.76
C ASN A 238 71.34 -38.24 27.45
N GLN A 239 71.17 -36.89 27.47
CA GLN A 239 72.17 -35.80 27.66
C GLN A 239 73.38 -35.94 26.69
N GLU A 240 73.69 -35.05 25.74
CA GLU A 240 74.15 -33.63 25.79
C GLU A 240 74.00 -33.00 24.36
N GLU A 241 73.49 -31.78 24.14
CA GLU A 241 74.14 -30.44 24.12
C GLU A 241 74.62 -29.95 22.72
N HIS A 242 74.06 -28.81 22.25
CA HIS A 242 74.70 -27.65 21.57
C HIS A 242 73.85 -26.90 20.50
N THR A 243 73.34 -25.72 20.90
CA THR A 243 73.38 -24.38 20.24
C THR A 243 73.47 -24.22 18.70
N THR A 244 72.56 -23.42 18.09
CA THR A 244 72.78 -22.01 17.60
C THR A 244 71.83 -21.60 16.44
N ILE A 245 70.99 -20.59 16.70
CA ILE A 245 70.54 -19.40 15.91
C ILE A 245 70.24 -19.50 14.37
N ALA A 246 69.08 -18.91 14.02
CA ALA A 246 68.47 -18.66 12.69
C ALA A 246 69.36 -17.91 11.65
N PRO A 247 68.98 -17.86 10.35
CA PRO A 247 68.22 -16.69 9.87
C PRO A 247 67.28 -16.87 8.65
N ILE A 248 66.56 -15.76 8.41
CA ILE A 248 65.74 -15.28 7.29
C ILE A 248 66.43 -15.40 5.91
N HIS A 249 65.69 -15.62 4.81
CA HIS A 249 65.88 -14.88 3.54
C HIS A 249 64.73 -15.06 2.53
N SER A 250 64.38 -13.93 1.92
CA SER A 250 63.46 -13.73 0.80
C SER A 250 64.22 -13.48 -0.52
N SER A 251 63.60 -13.87 -1.65
CA SER A 251 63.53 -13.13 -2.93
C SER A 251 64.37 -13.54 -4.18
N ILE A 252 63.62 -13.87 -5.25
CA ILE A 252 63.74 -13.46 -6.69
C ILE A 252 64.38 -14.41 -7.75
N THR A 253 63.48 -14.98 -8.56
CA THR A 253 63.34 -15.13 -10.03
C THR A 253 64.51 -14.98 -11.01
N ILE A 254 64.65 -15.92 -11.97
CA ILE A 254 64.93 -15.70 -13.42
C ILE A 254 64.29 -16.86 -14.28
N VAL A 255 63.72 -16.54 -15.45
CA VAL A 255 63.10 -17.42 -16.49
C VAL A 255 64.06 -17.57 -17.70
N PRO A 256 64.02 -18.67 -18.50
CA PRO A 256 63.56 -18.51 -19.91
C PRO A 256 62.84 -19.73 -20.55
N SER A 257 62.18 -19.45 -21.67
CA SER A 257 61.30 -20.25 -22.55
C SER A 257 61.96 -21.29 -23.47
N THR A 258 61.23 -22.36 -23.87
CA THR A 258 60.76 -22.64 -25.27
C THR A 258 60.30 -24.11 -25.50
N ARG A 259 59.33 -24.23 -26.43
CA ARG A 259 59.03 -25.32 -27.40
C ARG A 259 57.99 -26.41 -27.07
N GLU A 260 57.09 -26.53 -28.05
CA GLU A 260 55.92 -27.41 -28.19
C GLU A 260 56.30 -28.87 -28.47
N ASP A 261 55.47 -29.81 -27.98
CA ASP A 261 55.09 -31.02 -28.74
C ASP A 261 53.80 -31.67 -28.16
N THR A 262 52.73 -31.56 -28.94
CA THR A 262 51.72 -32.57 -29.34
C THR A 262 51.20 -33.66 -28.37
N ILE A 263 49.85 -33.75 -28.25
CA ILE A 263 48.95 -34.94 -28.37
C ILE A 263 47.81 -35.02 -27.31
N SER A 264 46.60 -35.28 -27.85
CA SER A 264 45.36 -35.92 -27.32
C SER A 264 44.38 -35.18 -26.38
N THR A 265 43.35 -34.61 -27.02
CA THR A 265 41.91 -34.83 -26.79
C THR A 265 41.45 -35.56 -25.51
N VAL A 266 40.84 -34.80 -24.58
CA VAL A 266 39.62 -35.22 -23.86
C VAL A 266 38.72 -34.00 -23.68
N SER A 267 37.59 -33.99 -24.38
CA SER A 267 36.52 -33.00 -24.22
C SER A 267 35.89 -33.16 -22.84
N ARG A 268 36.33 -32.36 -21.84
CA ARG A 268 35.60 -32.19 -20.59
C ARG A 268 34.36 -31.34 -20.86
N ARG A 269 33.20 -32.00 -20.88
CA ARG A 269 31.89 -31.38 -20.77
C ARG A 269 31.88 -30.51 -19.50
N ARG A 270 31.99 -29.20 -19.67
CA ARG A 270 31.94 -28.22 -18.58
C ARG A 270 30.52 -28.23 -18.04
N VAL A 271 30.30 -28.79 -16.84
CA VAL A 271 29.10 -28.50 -16.05
C VAL A 271 29.10 -26.98 -15.83
N PRO A 272 28.04 -26.24 -16.19
CA PRO A 272 27.98 -24.82 -15.87
C PRO A 272 27.68 -24.67 -14.37
N THR A 273 28.71 -24.76 -13.53
CA THR A 273 28.68 -24.21 -12.17
C THR A 273 28.96 -22.72 -12.24
N ALA A 274 27.89 -21.94 -12.43
CA ALA A 274 27.83 -20.53 -12.05
C ALA A 274 26.36 -20.07 -12.10
N VAL A 275 25.54 -20.53 -11.15
CA VAL A 275 24.47 -19.65 -10.67
C VAL A 275 25.20 -18.59 -9.85
N PRO A 276 25.10 -17.29 -10.17
CA PRO A 276 25.61 -16.27 -9.28
C PRO A 276 24.88 -16.41 -7.94
N ASN A 277 25.59 -16.86 -6.90
CA ASN A 277 25.19 -16.65 -5.52
C ASN A 277 25.36 -15.15 -5.20
N THR A 278 24.69 -14.28 -5.95
CA THR A 278 24.28 -13.00 -5.41
C THR A 278 23.01 -13.30 -4.64
N LEU A 279 23.16 -13.62 -3.35
CA LEU A 279 22.07 -13.36 -2.40
C LEU A 279 21.52 -11.97 -2.75
N PRO A 280 20.18 -11.81 -2.88
CA PRO A 280 19.62 -10.48 -3.04
C PRO A 280 20.25 -9.61 -1.96
N GLU A 281 20.95 -8.56 -2.38
CA GLU A 281 21.53 -7.59 -1.46
C GLU A 281 20.42 -7.21 -0.48
N PRO A 282 20.61 -7.37 0.85
CA PRO A 282 19.54 -7.12 1.80
C PRO A 282 19.07 -5.69 1.54
N GLU A 283 17.80 -5.55 1.14
CA GLU A 283 17.19 -4.25 0.89
C GLU A 283 17.50 -3.35 2.09
N PRO A 284 17.89 -2.09 1.85
CA PRO A 284 18.24 -1.18 2.94
C PRO A 284 17.12 -1.17 3.98
N GLU A 285 17.51 -1.28 5.26
CA GLU A 285 16.59 -1.23 6.39
C GLU A 285 15.57 -0.09 6.21
N PRO A 286 14.30 -0.30 6.58
CA PRO A 286 13.26 0.69 6.39
C PRO A 286 13.71 1.99 7.04
N ALA A 287 13.91 3.03 6.22
CA ALA A 287 14.40 4.32 6.67
C ALA A 287 13.63 4.77 7.93
N PRO A 288 14.31 5.24 8.99
CA PRO A 288 13.64 5.59 10.23
C PRO A 288 12.60 6.69 9.97
N LEU A 289 11.38 6.51 10.51
CA LEU A 289 10.35 7.54 10.47
C LEU A 289 10.82 8.70 11.36
N THR A 290 11.30 9.77 10.75
CA THR A 290 11.84 10.93 11.47
C THR A 290 10.72 11.88 11.90
N LEU A 291 9.97 11.48 12.93
CA LEU A 291 8.95 12.33 13.52
C LEU A 291 9.56 13.42 14.40
N THR A 292 9.06 14.65 14.27
CA THR A 292 9.60 15.83 14.99
C THR A 292 9.08 15.94 16.44
N TYR A 293 8.16 15.09 16.87
CA TYR A 293 7.44 15.22 18.15
C TYR A 293 7.24 13.87 18.85
N THR A 294 6.96 13.91 20.16
CA THR A 294 7.03 12.74 21.05
C THR A 294 5.70 11.98 21.19
N PRO A 295 5.72 10.70 21.61
CA PRO A 295 4.50 9.91 21.89
C PRO A 295 3.55 10.55 22.92
N ARG A 296 4.07 11.34 23.87
CA ARG A 296 3.25 12.06 24.87
C ARG A 296 2.32 13.07 24.20
N ILE A 297 2.84 13.83 23.23
CA ILE A 297 2.03 14.77 22.43
C ILE A 297 0.99 13.98 21.63
N GLY A 298 1.38 12.83 21.08
CA GLY A 298 0.46 11.93 20.38
C GLY A 298 -0.75 11.53 21.24
N ILE A 299 -0.51 11.09 22.49
CA ILE A 299 -1.58 10.74 23.44
C ILE A 299 -2.50 11.94 23.72
N VAL A 300 -1.94 13.13 23.96
CA VAL A 300 -2.75 14.34 24.18
C VAL A 300 -3.65 14.64 22.97
N VAL A 301 -3.12 14.52 21.75
CA VAL A 301 -3.91 14.73 20.54
C VAL A 301 -5.02 13.68 20.39
N LEU A 302 -4.76 12.42 20.76
CA LEU A 302 -5.80 11.37 20.77
C LEU A 302 -6.88 11.63 21.83
N LEU A 303 -6.53 12.16 23.00
CA LEU A 303 -7.50 12.57 24.02
C LEU A 303 -8.37 13.73 23.52
N VAL A 304 -7.78 14.71 22.83
CA VAL A 304 -8.53 15.80 22.18
C VAL A 304 -9.46 15.25 21.11
N TRP A 305 -8.97 14.35 20.26
CA TRP A 305 -9.78 13.66 19.25
C TRP A 305 -10.99 12.95 19.87
N GLY A 306 -10.78 12.21 20.97
CA GLY A 306 -11.82 11.49 21.69
C GLY A 306 -12.81 12.41 22.41
N ALA A 307 -12.33 13.50 22.99
CA ALA A 307 -13.19 14.51 23.62
C ALA A 307 -14.13 15.16 22.58
N ILE A 308 -13.62 15.57 21.42
CA ILE A 308 -14.46 16.13 20.34
C ILE A 308 -15.45 15.08 19.83
N LEU A 309 -15.05 13.81 19.75
CA LEU A 309 -15.98 12.72 19.37
C LEU A 309 -17.12 12.57 20.37
N ILE A 310 -16.83 12.55 21.67
CA ILE A 310 -17.85 12.45 22.74
C ILE A 310 -18.80 13.66 22.67
N VAL A 311 -18.25 14.86 22.51
CA VAL A 311 -19.07 16.07 22.32
C VAL A 311 -19.94 15.95 21.08
N SER A 312 -19.38 15.45 19.96
CA SER A 312 -20.13 15.29 18.70
C SER A 312 -21.31 14.31 18.84
N ILE A 313 -21.15 13.26 19.64
CA ILE A 313 -22.22 12.32 19.96
C ILE A 313 -23.28 12.99 20.86
N GLY A 314 -22.86 13.66 21.92
CA GLY A 314 -23.77 14.32 22.88
C GLY A 314 -24.57 15.47 22.28
N VAL A 315 -23.96 16.24 21.37
CA VAL A 315 -24.58 17.36 20.67
C VAL A 315 -25.85 16.95 19.92
N ARG A 316 -25.93 15.70 19.43
CA ARG A 316 -27.10 15.18 18.69
C ARG A 316 -28.34 14.99 19.57
N SER A 317 -28.17 14.90 20.88
CA SER A 317 -29.27 14.78 21.84
C SER A 317 -29.83 16.13 22.28
N VAL A 318 -29.18 17.24 21.91
CA VAL A 318 -29.57 18.59 22.33
C VAL A 318 -30.61 19.17 21.37
N PRO A 319 -31.85 19.46 21.81
CA PRO A 319 -32.83 20.13 20.98
C PRO A 319 -32.39 21.57 20.68
N ARG A 320 -32.52 22.03 19.43
CA ARG A 320 -32.28 23.42 18.98
C ARG A 320 -30.83 23.92 19.05
N LEU A 321 -29.86 23.08 18.70
CA LEU A 321 -28.49 23.52 18.52
C LEU A 321 -28.36 24.53 17.35
N PRO A 322 -27.51 25.57 17.45
CA PRO A 322 -27.19 26.42 16.30
C PRO A 322 -26.72 25.60 15.10
N ARG A 323 -27.26 25.88 13.91
CA ARG A 323 -27.02 25.10 12.68
C ARG A 323 -25.53 24.97 12.35
N ALA A 324 -24.74 26.00 12.59
CA ALA A 324 -23.29 25.97 12.39
C ALA A 324 -22.59 24.86 13.20
N LEU A 325 -22.93 24.74 14.49
CA LEU A 325 -22.38 23.69 15.36
C LEU A 325 -22.87 22.31 14.92
N ASP A 326 -24.14 22.21 14.51
CA ASP A 326 -24.76 20.95 14.06
C ASP A 326 -24.04 20.41 12.82
N ILE A 327 -23.72 21.30 11.87
CA ILE A 327 -22.90 20.98 10.69
C ILE A 327 -21.53 20.46 11.12
N PHE A 328 -20.78 21.23 11.93
CA PHE A 328 -19.42 20.83 12.32
C PHE A 328 -19.38 19.48 13.02
N PHE A 329 -20.21 19.28 14.05
CA PHE A 329 -20.19 18.05 14.85
C PHE A 329 -20.77 16.85 14.10
N THR A 330 -21.76 17.04 13.23
CA THR A 330 -22.24 15.98 12.34
C THR A 330 -21.12 15.53 11.39
N PHE A 331 -20.42 16.47 10.76
CA PHE A 331 -19.32 16.12 9.85
C PHE A 331 -18.10 15.56 10.58
N TYR A 332 -17.79 16.04 11.79
CA TYR A 332 -16.76 15.43 12.64
C TYR A 332 -17.09 13.98 12.97
N LEU A 333 -18.33 13.70 13.37
CA LEU A 333 -18.77 12.34 13.64
C LEU A 333 -18.70 11.46 12.38
N VAL A 334 -19.18 11.95 11.24
CA VAL A 334 -19.07 11.25 9.95
C VAL A 334 -17.61 10.90 9.63
N GLY A 335 -16.71 11.89 9.75
CA GLY A 335 -15.28 11.69 9.51
C GLY A 335 -14.67 10.69 10.50
N ALA A 336 -15.12 10.68 11.76
CA ALA A 336 -14.59 9.83 12.82
C ALA A 336 -15.14 8.39 12.83
N ILE A 337 -16.19 8.07 12.05
CA ILE A 337 -16.76 6.71 11.98
C ILE A 337 -16.63 6.07 10.59
N THR A 338 -16.26 6.83 9.57
CA THR A 338 -16.17 6.28 8.22
C THR A 338 -14.87 5.51 8.04
N PHE A 339 -14.93 4.22 7.71
CA PHE A 339 -13.77 3.41 7.36
C PHE A 339 -13.64 3.24 5.84
N GLY A 340 -12.41 3.24 5.32
CA GLY A 340 -12.11 2.66 4.01
C GLY A 340 -12.65 3.39 2.76
N GLY A 341 -12.88 4.71 2.82
CA GLY A 341 -13.13 5.54 1.63
C GLY A 341 -14.58 5.96 1.40
N GLY A 342 -14.86 6.55 0.22
CA GLY A 342 -16.10 7.28 -0.07
C GLY A 342 -17.38 6.43 -0.24
N ALA A 343 -17.28 5.10 -0.31
CA ALA A 343 -18.43 4.22 -0.56
C ALA A 343 -19.43 4.21 0.62
N VAL A 344 -18.95 4.38 1.85
CA VAL A 344 -19.79 4.43 3.07
C VAL A 344 -20.36 5.82 3.30
N LEU A 345 -19.76 6.83 2.68
CA LEU A 345 -20.12 8.23 2.90
C LEU A 345 -21.53 8.53 2.40
N VAL A 346 -21.92 7.96 1.26
CA VAL A 346 -23.19 8.27 0.59
C VAL A 346 -24.40 7.85 1.42
N PRO A 347 -24.56 6.59 1.86
CA PRO A 347 -25.74 6.18 2.63
C PRO A 347 -25.81 6.90 3.98
N LEU A 348 -24.66 7.15 4.60
CA LEU A 348 -24.56 7.84 5.88
C LEU A 348 -25.03 9.30 5.75
N LEU A 349 -24.53 10.02 4.75
CA LEU A 349 -24.94 11.39 4.50
C LEU A 349 -26.41 11.46 4.04
N GLN A 350 -26.92 10.53 3.24
CA GLN A 350 -28.37 10.50 2.94
C GLN A 350 -29.20 10.45 4.23
N THR A 351 -28.78 9.63 5.20
CA THR A 351 -29.48 9.52 6.48
C THR A 351 -29.33 10.79 7.33
N TRP A 352 -28.19 11.48 7.28
CA TRP A 352 -27.86 12.54 8.24
C TRP A 352 -28.00 13.97 7.70
N VAL A 353 -28.09 14.16 6.38
CA VAL A 353 -28.31 15.49 5.78
C VAL A 353 -29.55 15.55 4.90
N VAL A 354 -29.97 14.45 4.27
CA VAL A 354 -31.22 14.46 3.47
C VAL A 354 -32.44 14.20 4.34
N ALA A 355 -32.41 13.16 5.19
CA ALA A 355 -33.56 12.86 6.07
C ALA A 355 -33.93 14.02 7.02
N PRO A 356 -32.97 14.77 7.61
CA PRO A 356 -33.28 15.96 8.40
C PRO A 356 -33.63 17.21 7.56
N GLY A 357 -33.68 17.08 6.24
CA GLY A 357 -34.11 18.14 5.32
C GLY A 357 -33.08 19.25 5.07
N TRP A 358 -31.78 19.00 5.25
CA TRP A 358 -30.76 20.01 4.91
C TRP A 358 -30.65 20.16 3.40
N LEU A 359 -30.72 19.04 2.68
CA LEU A 359 -30.70 18.94 1.22
C LEU A 359 -31.87 18.07 0.74
N THR A 360 -32.35 18.31 -0.47
CA THR A 360 -33.25 17.41 -1.19
C THR A 360 -32.48 16.22 -1.78
N ASN A 361 -33.19 15.13 -2.10
CA ASN A 361 -32.60 13.98 -2.81
C ASN A 361 -31.94 14.39 -4.13
N GLN A 362 -32.55 15.31 -4.88
CA GLN A 362 -32.02 15.80 -6.15
C GLN A 362 -30.74 16.61 -5.95
N GLU A 363 -30.74 17.57 -5.02
CA GLU A 363 -29.54 18.36 -4.68
C GLU A 363 -28.39 17.45 -4.23
N PHE A 364 -28.70 16.41 -3.44
CA PHE A 364 -27.71 15.44 -2.99
C PHE A 364 -27.12 14.63 -4.15
N LEU A 365 -27.96 14.08 -5.04
CA LEU A 365 -27.50 13.30 -6.19
C LEU A 365 -26.70 14.15 -7.19
N LEU A 366 -27.08 15.41 -7.42
CA LEU A 366 -26.32 16.34 -8.26
C LEU A 366 -24.93 16.60 -7.69
N GLY A 367 -24.84 16.88 -6.39
CA GLY A 367 -23.55 17.08 -5.74
C GLY A 367 -22.71 15.81 -5.71
N PHE A 368 -23.33 14.63 -5.56
CA PHE A 368 -22.64 13.35 -5.64
C PHE A 368 -22.09 13.09 -7.05
N ALA A 369 -22.85 13.41 -8.10
CA ALA A 369 -22.35 13.33 -9.47
C ALA A 369 -21.18 14.31 -9.69
N LEU A 370 -21.31 15.54 -9.19
CA LEU A 370 -20.28 16.57 -9.30
C LEU A 370 -18.97 16.15 -8.62
N ILE A 371 -18.99 15.67 -7.38
CA ILE A 371 -17.75 15.24 -6.70
C ILE A 371 -17.07 14.06 -7.40
N ASN A 372 -17.83 13.14 -8.01
CA ASN A 372 -17.23 12.02 -8.74
C ASN A 372 -16.54 12.46 -10.04
N ALA A 373 -16.92 13.61 -10.60
CA ALA A 373 -16.28 14.21 -11.76
C ALA A 373 -15.01 15.00 -11.41
N LEU A 374 -14.79 15.32 -10.13
CA LEU A 374 -13.67 16.16 -9.69
C LEU A 374 -12.47 15.34 -9.21
N PRO A 375 -11.25 15.84 -9.41
CA PRO A 375 -10.06 15.23 -8.82
C PRO A 375 -10.01 15.47 -7.30
N GLY A 376 -9.28 14.61 -6.58
CA GLY A 376 -8.99 14.80 -5.16
C GLY A 376 -9.88 13.99 -4.23
N PRO A 377 -10.03 14.41 -2.96
CA PRO A 377 -10.75 13.62 -1.98
C PRO A 377 -12.27 13.71 -2.20
N LEU A 378 -12.92 12.55 -2.35
CA LEU A 378 -14.39 12.45 -2.40
C LEU A 378 -15.08 13.09 -1.18
N PHE A 379 -14.39 13.17 -0.05
CA PHE A 379 -14.91 13.79 1.17
C PHE A 379 -15.04 15.32 1.06
N ASN A 380 -14.49 15.94 0.01
CA ASN A 380 -14.79 17.34 -0.33
C ASN A 380 -16.27 17.57 -0.65
N PHE A 381 -17.05 16.51 -0.89
CA PHE A 381 -18.50 16.60 -0.94
C PHE A 381 -19.11 17.29 0.30
N SER A 382 -18.44 17.22 1.45
CA SER A 382 -18.78 18.01 2.65
C SER A 382 -18.91 19.51 2.38
N VAL A 383 -18.06 20.10 1.54
CA VAL A 383 -18.12 21.52 1.16
C VAL A 383 -19.44 21.83 0.47
N TYR A 384 -19.83 21.01 -0.51
CA TYR A 384 -21.09 21.14 -1.23
C TYR A 384 -22.29 21.07 -0.28
N VAL A 385 -22.30 20.04 0.59
CA VAL A 385 -23.36 19.83 1.57
C VAL A 385 -23.41 20.99 2.58
N GLY A 386 -22.26 21.46 3.05
CA GLY A 386 -22.14 22.59 3.98
C GLY A 386 -22.69 23.89 3.41
N VAL A 387 -22.41 24.19 2.13
CA VAL A 387 -23.01 25.34 1.43
C VAL A 387 -24.53 25.26 1.46
N LEU A 388 -25.10 24.13 1.05
CA LEU A 388 -26.55 23.99 0.96
C LEU A 388 -27.23 23.92 2.33
N ALA A 389 -26.58 23.32 3.33
CA ALA A 389 -27.08 23.22 4.69
C ALA A 389 -27.13 24.57 5.42
N TYR A 390 -26.23 25.50 5.08
CA TYR A 390 -26.13 26.83 5.72
C TYR A 390 -26.41 28.00 4.77
N ARG A 391 -27.05 27.73 3.62
CA ARG A 391 -27.32 28.69 2.53
C ARG A 391 -28.13 29.93 2.93
N LYS A 392 -28.92 29.85 4.01
CA LYS A 392 -29.75 30.97 4.49
C LYS A 392 -28.93 32.03 5.25
N GLU A 393 -27.80 31.64 5.82
CA GLU A 393 -26.98 32.50 6.68
C GLU A 393 -25.64 32.82 6.00
N SER A 394 -24.81 31.81 5.74
CA SER A 394 -23.52 32.01 5.06
C SER A 394 -23.03 30.72 4.39
N SER A 395 -23.08 30.68 3.06
CA SER A 395 -22.55 29.55 2.29
C SER A 395 -21.07 29.26 2.60
N ILE A 396 -20.27 30.32 2.84
CA ILE A 396 -18.83 30.20 3.11
C ILE A 396 -18.61 29.55 4.48
N LEU A 397 -19.34 29.99 5.51
CA LEU A 397 -19.18 29.42 6.84
C LEU A 397 -19.61 27.95 6.85
N GLY A 398 -20.73 27.62 6.20
CA GLY A 398 -21.19 26.23 6.09
C GLY A 398 -20.19 25.32 5.39
N ALA A 399 -19.59 25.79 4.29
CA ALA A 399 -18.52 25.08 3.58
C ALA A 399 -17.32 24.78 4.48
N LEU A 400 -16.80 25.81 5.17
CA LEU A 400 -15.62 25.68 6.03
C LEU A 400 -15.87 24.75 7.21
N LEU A 401 -17.04 24.85 7.86
CA LEU A 401 -17.40 24.02 9.01
C LEU A 401 -17.55 22.54 8.63
N ALA A 402 -18.23 22.25 7.52
CA ALA A 402 -18.39 20.87 7.04
C ALA A 402 -17.04 20.27 6.60
N TRP A 403 -16.22 21.06 5.91
CA TRP A 403 -14.91 20.64 5.42
C TRP A 403 -13.92 20.40 6.56
N ALA A 404 -13.84 21.34 7.51
CA ALA A 404 -13.03 21.16 8.71
C ALA A 404 -13.54 19.97 9.52
N GLY A 405 -14.85 19.87 9.75
CA GLY A 405 -15.47 18.78 10.49
C GLY A 405 -15.07 17.42 9.93
N ILE A 406 -15.19 17.20 8.62
CA ILE A 406 -15.00 15.85 8.06
C ILE A 406 -13.54 15.37 8.02
N PHE A 407 -12.57 16.28 7.85
CA PHE A 407 -11.15 15.92 7.70
C PHE A 407 -10.36 16.03 9.00
N LEU A 408 -10.76 16.90 9.93
CA LEU A 408 -10.11 17.07 11.22
C LEU A 408 -9.94 15.77 12.03
N PRO A 409 -10.94 14.87 12.16
CA PRO A 409 -10.76 13.66 12.96
C PRO A 409 -9.66 12.77 12.38
N GLY A 410 -9.60 12.61 11.05
CA GLY A 410 -8.57 11.80 10.40
C GLY A 410 -7.17 12.39 10.55
N MET A 411 -7.04 13.72 10.46
CA MET A 411 -5.76 14.42 10.67
C MET A 411 -5.28 14.33 12.12
N LEU A 412 -6.16 14.60 13.09
CA LEU A 412 -5.85 14.48 14.52
C LEU A 412 -5.43 13.05 14.85
N LEU A 413 -6.13 12.05 14.31
CA LEU A 413 -5.82 10.66 14.56
C LEU A 413 -4.44 10.28 14.00
N MET A 414 -4.07 10.75 12.80
CA MET A 414 -2.73 10.52 12.24
C MET A 414 -1.62 11.23 13.04
N VAL A 415 -1.85 12.48 13.47
CA VAL A 415 -0.90 13.19 14.36
C VAL A 415 -0.77 12.45 15.70
N GLY A 416 -1.88 11.97 16.24
CA GLY A 416 -1.90 11.28 17.53
C GLY A 416 -1.19 9.92 17.49
N LEU A 417 -1.45 9.15 16.44
CA LEU A 417 -1.04 7.74 16.37
C LEU A 417 0.38 7.54 15.88
N LEU A 418 0.85 8.30 14.88
CA LEU A 418 2.14 8.04 14.23
C LEU A 418 3.35 8.01 15.18
N PRO A 419 3.48 8.89 16.19
CA PRO A 419 4.58 8.81 17.16
C PRO A 419 4.55 7.54 18.01
N ILE A 420 3.35 7.13 18.44
CA ILE A 420 3.13 5.90 19.20
C ILE A 420 3.50 4.71 18.31
N TRP A 421 3.03 4.75 17.07
CA TRP A 421 3.29 3.74 16.07
C TRP A 421 4.80 3.55 15.79
N ASN A 422 5.55 4.65 15.68
CA ASN A 422 6.99 4.60 15.47
C ASN A 422 7.73 3.82 16.58
N THR A 423 7.26 3.91 17.83
CA THR A 423 7.82 3.11 18.94
C THR A 423 7.32 1.67 18.96
N LEU A 424 6.09 1.43 18.49
CA LEU A 424 5.46 0.11 18.57
C LEU A 424 5.98 -0.84 17.49
N ARG A 425 6.26 -0.33 16.28
CA ARG A 425 6.74 -1.10 15.12
C ARG A 425 8.12 -1.75 15.30
N GLU A 426 8.87 -1.35 16.33
CA GLU A 426 10.17 -1.97 16.66
C GLU A 426 10.01 -3.35 17.32
N ARG A 427 8.84 -3.64 17.91
CA ARG A 427 8.60 -4.92 18.59
C ARG A 427 8.42 -6.06 17.58
N ARG A 428 9.06 -7.21 17.84
CA ARG A 428 8.98 -8.41 16.98
C ARG A 428 7.54 -8.81 16.66
N ILE A 429 6.66 -8.87 17.66
CA ILE A 429 5.26 -9.28 17.45
C ILE A 429 4.50 -8.33 16.51
N VAL A 430 4.83 -7.04 16.56
CA VAL A 430 4.19 -6.03 15.71
C VAL A 430 4.66 -6.17 14.27
N ARG A 431 5.95 -6.46 14.04
CA ARG A 431 6.48 -6.76 12.70
C ARG A 431 5.79 -7.98 12.08
N VAL A 432 5.62 -9.06 12.85
CA VAL A 432 4.91 -10.27 12.41
C VAL A 432 3.44 -9.97 12.05
N ILE A 433 2.73 -9.21 12.89
CA ILE A 433 1.36 -8.76 12.57
C ILE A 433 1.36 -7.94 11.28
N LEU A 434 2.34 -7.05 11.11
CA LEU A 434 2.43 -6.19 9.95
C LEU A 434 2.69 -6.94 8.65
N ASP A 435 3.43 -8.03 8.67
CA ASP A 435 3.62 -8.86 7.49
C ASP A 435 2.28 -9.41 6.96
N GLY A 436 1.36 -9.78 7.86
CA GLY A 436 0.00 -10.19 7.51
C GLY A 436 -0.90 -9.03 7.10
N VAL A 437 -0.88 -7.93 7.86
CA VAL A 437 -1.68 -6.73 7.58
C VAL A 437 -1.30 -6.13 6.22
N THR A 438 0.00 -6.01 5.92
CA THR A 438 0.49 -5.47 4.64
C THR A 438 0.11 -6.36 3.47
N ALA A 439 0.23 -7.69 3.59
CA ALA A 439 -0.25 -8.62 2.57
C ALA A 439 -1.77 -8.50 2.32
N GLY A 440 -2.56 -8.37 3.38
CA GLY A 440 -3.99 -8.10 3.28
C GLY A 440 -4.27 -6.77 2.57
N ALA A 441 -3.51 -5.72 2.91
CA ALA A 441 -3.58 -4.41 2.29
C ALA A 441 -3.33 -4.49 0.77
N VAL A 442 -2.30 -5.22 0.32
CA VAL A 442 -2.06 -5.45 -1.11
C VAL A 442 -3.29 -6.08 -1.79
N GLY A 443 -3.92 -7.07 -1.14
CA GLY A 443 -5.18 -7.66 -1.60
C GLY A 443 -6.29 -6.62 -1.78
N LEU A 444 -6.39 -5.64 -0.87
CA LEU A 444 -7.34 -4.53 -0.98
C LEU A 444 -7.04 -3.59 -2.15
N VAL A 445 -5.77 -3.41 -2.53
CA VAL A 445 -5.42 -2.64 -3.74
C VAL A 445 -5.94 -3.34 -4.99
N TYR A 446 -5.84 -4.68 -5.06
CA TYR A 446 -6.46 -5.47 -6.13
C TYR A 446 -7.99 -5.36 -6.14
N THR A 447 -8.63 -5.44 -4.98
CA THR A 447 -10.08 -5.16 -4.86
C THR A 447 -10.40 -3.76 -5.35
N GLY A 448 -9.57 -2.76 -5.06
CA GLY A 448 -9.73 -1.40 -5.53
C GLY A 448 -9.71 -1.29 -7.06
N THR A 449 -8.82 -2.03 -7.73
CA THR A 449 -8.79 -2.17 -9.19
C THR A 449 -10.11 -2.75 -9.70
N TRP A 450 -10.62 -3.82 -9.08
CA TRP A 450 -11.88 -4.46 -9.47
C TRP A 450 -13.09 -3.54 -9.29
N ILE A 451 -13.21 -2.88 -8.13
CA ILE A 451 -14.32 -1.96 -7.84
C ILE A 451 -14.33 -0.81 -8.85
N LEU A 452 -13.16 -0.23 -9.13
CA LEU A 452 -13.08 0.86 -10.09
C LEU A 452 -13.34 0.38 -11.52
N TRP A 453 -12.83 -0.80 -11.89
CA TRP A 453 -13.10 -1.42 -13.19
C TRP A 453 -14.59 -1.61 -13.44
N GLN A 454 -15.36 -2.05 -12.45
CA GLN A 454 -16.81 -2.27 -12.58
C GLN A 454 -17.64 -0.97 -12.62
N LYS A 455 -17.13 0.13 -12.03
CA LYS A 455 -17.87 1.38 -11.83
C LYS A 455 -17.33 2.58 -12.60
N ALA A 456 -16.28 2.40 -13.41
CA ALA A 456 -15.59 3.50 -14.07
C ALA A 456 -16.48 4.32 -15.02
N ILE A 457 -17.49 3.69 -15.64
CA ILE A 457 -18.31 4.32 -16.66
C ILE A 457 -19.62 4.82 -16.07
N SER A 458 -19.74 6.13 -15.94
CA SER A 458 -20.83 6.85 -15.27
C SER A 458 -22.11 7.03 -16.12
N ASN A 459 -22.14 6.55 -17.37
CA ASN A 459 -23.26 6.79 -18.29
C ASN A 459 -24.56 6.04 -17.92
N LYS A 460 -24.57 5.21 -16.88
CA LYS A 460 -25.76 4.54 -16.33
C LYS A 460 -25.81 4.72 -14.81
N PRO A 461 -27.01 4.74 -14.17
CA PRO A 461 -27.16 4.91 -12.73
C PRO A 461 -26.36 3.90 -11.88
N SER A 462 -26.15 2.69 -12.40
CA SER A 462 -25.42 1.61 -11.72
C SER A 462 -23.92 1.60 -12.02
N GLY A 463 -23.44 2.49 -12.90
CA GLY A 463 -22.13 2.38 -13.54
C GLY A 463 -22.08 1.24 -14.57
N ALA A 464 -21.08 1.27 -15.45
CA ALA A 464 -20.74 0.15 -16.31
C ALA A 464 -19.25 -0.19 -16.22
N ALA A 465 -18.93 -1.46 -16.47
CA ALA A 465 -17.57 -1.94 -16.44
C ALA A 465 -16.76 -1.36 -17.60
N VAL A 466 -15.48 -1.05 -17.37
CA VAL A 466 -14.52 -0.62 -18.41
C VAL A 466 -14.51 -1.61 -19.58
N GLY A 467 -14.59 -2.92 -19.27
CA GLY A 467 -14.59 -4.01 -20.24
C GLY A 467 -15.72 -3.96 -21.28
N ALA A 468 -16.80 -3.22 -21.03
CA ALA A 468 -17.88 -3.05 -22.00
C ALA A 468 -17.49 -2.15 -23.19
N TYR A 469 -16.38 -1.43 -23.08
CA TYR A 469 -15.97 -0.39 -24.03
C TYR A 469 -14.48 -0.54 -24.39
N PRO A 470 -14.15 -1.08 -25.58
CA PRO A 470 -12.77 -1.43 -25.96
C PRO A 470 -11.77 -0.26 -25.87
N TYR A 471 -12.22 0.96 -26.16
CA TYR A 471 -11.37 2.15 -26.11
C TYR A 471 -10.98 2.54 -24.67
N TYR A 472 -11.87 2.37 -23.68
CA TYR A 472 -11.51 2.58 -22.28
C TYR A 472 -10.58 1.48 -21.76
N VAL A 473 -10.74 0.23 -22.22
CA VAL A 473 -9.77 -0.85 -21.95
C VAL A 473 -8.39 -0.51 -22.52
N ALA A 474 -8.33 0.08 -23.72
CA ALA A 474 -7.07 0.54 -24.30
C ALA A 474 -6.42 1.65 -23.45
N VAL A 475 -7.19 2.58 -22.89
CA VAL A 475 -6.69 3.60 -21.95
C VAL A 475 -6.09 2.97 -20.69
N VAL A 476 -6.72 1.94 -20.12
CA VAL A 476 -6.18 1.19 -18.97
C VAL A 476 -4.82 0.59 -19.33
N GLY A 477 -4.74 -0.15 -20.43
CA GLY A 477 -3.51 -0.79 -20.88
C GLY A 477 -2.40 0.20 -21.20
N LEU A 478 -2.75 1.29 -21.92
CA LEU A 478 -1.81 2.37 -22.24
C LEU A 478 -1.25 2.99 -20.97
N THR A 479 -2.09 3.26 -19.97
CA THR A 479 -1.64 3.85 -18.71
C THR A 479 -0.72 2.90 -17.94
N PHE A 480 -1.09 1.61 -17.85
CA PHE A 480 -0.27 0.59 -17.21
C PHE A 480 1.11 0.49 -17.87
N VAL A 481 1.18 0.47 -19.21
CA VAL A 481 2.43 0.30 -19.95
C VAL A 481 3.29 1.57 -19.92
N THR A 482 2.71 2.73 -20.21
CA THR A 482 3.43 4.01 -20.31
C THR A 482 4.03 4.43 -18.96
N VAL A 483 3.29 4.25 -17.85
CA VAL A 483 3.79 4.55 -16.50
C VAL A 483 4.68 3.44 -15.98
N GLY A 484 4.31 2.18 -16.25
CA GLY A 484 4.99 0.98 -15.78
C GLY A 484 6.39 0.82 -16.34
N PHE A 485 6.50 0.82 -17.67
CA PHE A 485 7.72 0.47 -18.40
C PHE A 485 8.41 1.71 -18.99
N TRP A 486 7.65 2.66 -19.54
CA TRP A 486 8.22 3.89 -20.13
C TRP A 486 8.41 5.03 -19.12
N LYS A 487 7.98 4.85 -17.87
CA LYS A 487 8.17 5.81 -16.77
C LYS A 487 7.60 7.21 -17.06
N TRP A 488 6.59 7.31 -17.92
CA TRP A 488 5.92 8.57 -18.22
C TRP A 488 5.26 9.16 -16.96
N PRO A 489 5.30 10.49 -16.75
CA PRO A 489 4.61 11.14 -15.64
C PRO A 489 3.09 10.80 -15.67
N PRO A 490 2.46 10.42 -14.55
CA PRO A 490 1.05 9.99 -14.52
C PRO A 490 0.06 11.00 -15.10
N ILE A 491 0.38 12.29 -15.04
CA ILE A 491 -0.44 13.36 -15.62
C ILE A 491 -0.66 13.18 -17.13
N VAL A 492 0.31 12.61 -17.86
CA VAL A 492 0.24 12.44 -19.31
C VAL A 492 -0.82 11.40 -19.70
N PRO A 493 -0.76 10.13 -19.25
CA PRO A 493 -1.76 9.13 -19.60
C PRO A 493 -3.14 9.43 -19.01
N ILE A 494 -3.23 10.09 -17.83
CA ILE A 494 -4.51 10.58 -17.29
C ILE A 494 -5.12 11.61 -18.25
N GLY A 495 -4.35 12.62 -18.66
CA GLY A 495 -4.80 13.64 -19.61
C GLY A 495 -5.24 13.03 -20.96
N LEU A 496 -4.46 12.08 -21.49
CA LEU A 496 -4.81 11.34 -22.71
C LEU A 496 -6.12 10.55 -22.55
N GLY A 497 -6.32 9.89 -21.40
CA GLY A 497 -7.58 9.21 -21.08
C GLY A 497 -8.77 10.18 -21.13
N GLY A 498 -8.63 11.37 -20.55
CA GLY A 498 -9.65 12.41 -20.63
C GLY A 498 -9.96 12.87 -22.05
N VAL A 499 -8.92 13.11 -22.87
CA VAL A 499 -9.08 13.48 -24.29
C VAL A 499 -9.82 12.40 -25.06
N ILE A 500 -9.46 11.13 -24.87
CA ILE A 500 -10.14 9.99 -25.50
C ILE A 500 -11.62 9.95 -25.10
N GLY A 501 -11.94 10.22 -23.82
CA GLY A 501 -13.32 10.34 -23.34
C GLY A 501 -14.12 11.44 -24.07
N VAL A 502 -13.52 12.62 -24.25
CA VAL A 502 -14.18 13.73 -24.97
C VAL A 502 -14.33 13.42 -26.47
N LEU A 503 -13.31 12.86 -27.11
CA LEU A 503 -13.39 12.45 -28.52
C LEU A 503 -14.50 11.42 -28.75
N GLN A 504 -14.70 10.49 -27.81
CA GLN A 504 -15.81 9.55 -27.86
C GLN A 504 -17.17 10.23 -27.75
N TRP A 505 -17.30 11.26 -26.91
CA TRP A 505 -18.54 12.04 -26.83
C TRP A 505 -18.82 12.78 -28.15
N VAL A 506 -17.80 13.41 -28.74
CA VAL A 506 -17.92 14.09 -30.04
C VAL A 506 -18.29 13.10 -31.15
N ALA A 507 -17.72 11.90 -31.16
CA ALA A 507 -18.03 10.88 -32.17
C ALA A 507 -19.40 10.22 -31.99
N ALA A 508 -20.01 10.34 -30.80
CA ALA A 508 -21.31 9.75 -30.46
C ALA A 508 -22.47 10.77 -30.46
N SER A 509 -22.16 12.07 -30.59
CA SER A 509 -23.12 13.18 -30.72
C SER A 509 -23.27 13.55 -32.18
#